data_AF-A0A9P0Z153-F1
#
_entry.id   AF-A0A9P0Z153-F1
#
_cell.length_a   1.000
_cell.length_b   1.000
_cell.length_c   1.000
_cell.angle_alpha   90.00
_cell.angle_beta   90.00
_cell.angle_gamma   90.00
#
_symmetry.space_group_name_H-M   'P 1'
#
loop_
_entity.id
_entity.type
_entity.pdbx_description
1 polymer ?
#
loop_
_entity_poly.entity_id
_entity_poly.type
_entity_poly.pdbx_seq_one_letter_code
_entity_poly.pdbx_strand_id
1 'polypeptide(L)'
;MCTGSDPRPEGSQNGWDRAQGMVLKTLALIGGALLIRRFTKSTTRWDHSRIVAQSLSGEKFSKEQAARDPDSYFNLRWLSCSAADMVDGSKVLYMEQAFQRTPHKPFRQRFFLVKPCPKEMKCDVEVNTYAIRDAEEYKNFCDRPKDQRPQPEEVIG
;
A
#
# COMPACT_ATOMS: atom_id res chain seq x y z
N MET A 1 68.32 -9.65 56.55
CA MET A 1 67.54 -10.61 55.74
C MET A 1 66.30 -9.90 55.23
N CYS A 2 66.13 -9.99 53.90
CA CYS A 2 65.06 -9.61 52.98
C CYS A 2 63.81 -8.85 53.45
N THR A 3 63.56 -7.78 52.69
CA THR A 3 62.32 -7.08 52.38
C THR A 3 61.24 -8.00 51.80
N GLY A 4 59.96 -7.67 52.06
CA GLY A 4 58.82 -8.25 51.35
C GLY A 4 57.57 -7.38 51.53
N SER A 5 57.45 -6.34 50.70
CA SER A 5 56.24 -5.54 50.53
C SER A 5 55.34 -6.19 49.48
N ASP A 6 54.16 -6.66 49.88
CA ASP A 6 53.10 -7.08 48.96
C ASP A 6 52.46 -5.85 48.29
N PRO A 7 52.39 -5.78 46.95
CA PRO A 7 51.59 -4.77 46.27
C PRO A 7 50.11 -5.20 46.23
N ARG A 8 49.21 -4.27 46.58
CA ARG A 8 47.78 -4.36 46.27
C ARG A 8 47.60 -4.49 44.75
N PRO A 9 46.70 -5.35 44.25
CA PRO A 9 46.23 -5.22 42.89
C PRO A 9 45.20 -4.09 42.86
N GLU A 10 45.60 -2.90 42.43
CA GLU A 10 44.64 -1.93 41.90
C GLU A 10 44.11 -2.49 40.57
N GLY A 11 43.02 -3.25 40.68
CA GLY A 11 42.27 -3.73 39.54
C GLY A 11 41.77 -2.57 38.72
N SER A 12 42.07 -2.60 37.42
CA SER A 12 41.57 -1.69 36.39
C SER A 12 40.05 -1.79 36.25
N GLN A 13 39.32 -1.16 37.18
CA GLN A 13 37.85 -1.10 37.17
C GLN A 13 37.31 -0.03 36.20
N ASN A 14 38.14 0.98 35.85
CA ASN A 14 37.69 2.16 35.09
C ASN A 14 37.48 1.92 33.58
N GLY A 15 38.05 0.86 33.00
CA GLY A 15 37.97 0.59 31.56
C GLY A 15 36.65 -0.04 31.13
N TRP A 16 36.11 -0.95 31.95
CA TRP A 16 34.90 -1.72 31.64
C TRP A 16 33.64 -0.85 31.73
N ASP A 17 33.53 0.00 32.76
CA ASP A 17 32.40 0.91 32.94
C ASP A 17 32.34 2.00 31.86
N ARG A 18 33.51 2.48 31.39
CA ARG A 18 33.59 3.42 30.26
C ARG A 18 33.15 2.77 28.95
N ALA A 19 33.54 1.53 28.69
CA ALA A 19 33.14 0.80 27.49
C ALA A 19 31.64 0.53 27.46
N GLN A 20 31.05 0.06 28.57
CA GLN A 20 29.59 -0.13 28.69
C GLN A 20 28.83 1.20 28.53
N GLY A 21 29.31 2.27 29.15
CA GLY A 21 28.71 3.60 29.01
C GLY A 21 28.75 4.13 27.57
N MET A 22 29.82 3.82 26.83
CA MET A 22 29.92 4.22 25.42
C MET A 22 28.96 3.43 24.53
N VAL A 23 28.88 2.11 24.73
CA VAL A 23 27.94 1.23 24.01
C VAL A 23 26.49 1.68 24.23
N LEU A 24 26.11 1.98 25.47
CA LEU A 24 24.74 2.41 25.79
C LEU A 24 24.39 3.74 25.10
N LYS A 25 25.33 4.69 25.07
CA LYS A 25 25.15 5.97 24.37
C LYS A 25 25.02 5.77 22.86
N THR A 26 25.82 4.90 22.27
CA THR A 26 25.73 4.58 20.84
C THR A 26 24.38 3.93 20.51
N LEU A 27 23.91 3.00 21.33
CA LEU A 27 22.59 2.38 21.15
C LEU A 27 21.45 3.40 21.30
N ALA A 28 21.54 4.31 22.28
CA ALA A 28 20.55 5.37 22.45
C ALA A 28 20.51 6.35 21.26
N LEU A 29 21.67 6.71 20.71
CA LEU A 29 21.75 7.57 19.53
C LEU A 29 21.19 6.89 18.27
N ILE A 30 21.54 5.63 18.03
CA ILE A 30 21.02 4.84 16.91
C ILE A 30 19.50 4.66 17.06
N GLY A 31 19.04 4.24 18.24
CA GLY A 31 17.62 4.08 18.53
C GLY A 31 16.83 5.39 18.38
N GLY A 32 17.37 6.49 18.91
CA GLY A 32 16.79 7.83 18.77
C GLY A 32 16.70 8.29 17.31
N ALA A 33 17.77 8.09 16.52
CA ALA A 33 17.77 8.44 15.09
C ALA A 33 16.76 7.59 14.29
N LEU A 34 16.62 6.30 14.61
CA LEU A 34 15.64 5.43 13.98
C LEU A 34 14.20 5.83 14.34
N LEU A 35 13.94 6.20 15.59
CA LEU A 35 12.63 6.70 16.02
C LEU A 35 12.29 8.02 15.31
N ILE A 36 13.22 8.98 15.30
CA ILE A 36 13.01 10.26 14.59
C ILE A 36 12.70 9.99 13.12
N ARG A 37 13.51 9.19 12.42
CA ARG A 37 13.28 8.85 11.00
C ARG A 37 11.92 8.18 10.77
N ARG A 38 11.44 7.37 11.72
CA ARG A 38 10.12 6.73 11.62
C ARG A 38 8.99 7.72 11.85
N PHE A 39 9.14 8.65 12.78
CA PHE A 39 8.14 9.70 13.06
C PHE A 39 8.17 10.86 12.06
N THR A 40 9.27 11.10 11.36
CA THR A 40 9.42 12.15 10.34
C THR A 40 9.22 11.66 8.91
N LYS A 41 8.80 10.40 8.72
CA LYS A 41 8.55 9.86 7.38
C LYS A 41 7.36 10.58 6.75
N SER A 42 7.65 11.60 5.95
CA SER A 42 6.66 12.33 5.16
C SER A 42 6.04 11.40 4.11
N THR A 43 4.71 11.33 4.08
CA THR A 43 3.97 10.63 3.02
C THR A 43 4.00 11.47 1.76
N THR A 44 4.36 10.85 0.65
CA THR A 44 4.34 11.49 -0.66
C THR A 44 2.97 11.29 -1.34
N ARG A 45 2.65 12.12 -2.34
CA ARG A 45 1.46 11.88 -3.20
C ARG A 45 1.46 10.50 -3.84
N TRP A 46 2.65 9.96 -4.13
CA TRP A 46 2.82 8.59 -4.62
C TRP A 46 2.38 7.55 -3.58
N ASP A 47 2.73 7.74 -2.32
CA ASP A 47 2.27 6.86 -1.24
C ASP A 47 0.75 6.89 -1.12
N HIS A 48 0.15 8.08 -1.19
CA HIS A 48 -1.31 8.23 -1.20
C HIS A 48 -1.96 7.53 -2.41
N SER A 49 -1.40 7.69 -3.62
CA SER A 49 -1.92 7.03 -4.82
C SER A 49 -1.90 5.50 -4.69
N ARG A 50 -0.83 4.94 -4.08
CA ARG A 50 -0.74 3.50 -3.81
C ARG A 50 -1.80 3.05 -2.81
N ILE A 51 -2.02 3.80 -1.73
CA ILE A 51 -3.06 3.50 -0.73
C ILE A 51 -4.45 3.53 -1.37
N VAL A 52 -4.73 4.52 -2.21
CA VAL A 52 -6.01 4.62 -2.95
C VAL A 52 -6.18 3.43 -3.88
N ALA A 53 -5.17 3.09 -4.68
CA ALA A 53 -5.24 1.95 -5.60
C ALA A 53 -5.47 0.61 -4.87
N GLN A 54 -4.79 0.40 -3.74
CA GLN A 54 -5.01 -0.76 -2.88
C GLN A 54 -6.41 -0.79 -2.28
N SER A 55 -6.94 0.36 -1.85
CA SER A 55 -8.27 0.46 -1.25
C SER A 55 -9.39 0.19 -2.25
N LEU A 56 -9.21 0.63 -3.50
CA LEU A 56 -10.16 0.40 -4.60
C LEU A 56 -10.16 -1.06 -5.08
N SER A 57 -9.06 -1.79 -4.87
CA SER A 57 -8.91 -3.19 -5.26
C SER A 57 -9.69 -4.14 -4.34
N GLY A 58 -9.84 -5.37 -4.83
CA GLY A 58 -10.49 -6.48 -4.13
C GLY A 58 -11.99 -6.57 -4.38
N GLU A 59 -12.61 -7.53 -3.72
CA GLU A 59 -14.05 -7.76 -3.72
C GLU A 59 -14.72 -7.01 -2.56
N LYS A 60 -15.84 -6.33 -2.83
CA LYS A 60 -16.61 -5.59 -1.83
C LYS A 60 -18.11 -5.71 -2.13
N PHE A 61 -18.94 -5.52 -1.11
CA PHE A 61 -20.39 -5.63 -1.25
C PHE A 61 -21.12 -4.50 -0.51
N SER A 62 -22.22 -4.01 -1.07
CA SER A 62 -23.15 -3.09 -0.38
C SER A 62 -24.19 -3.83 0.48
N LYS A 63 -23.90 -5.08 0.88
CA LYS A 63 -24.84 -5.99 1.57
C LYS A 63 -25.44 -5.37 2.83
N GLU A 64 -24.63 -4.76 3.67
CA GLU A 64 -25.10 -4.17 4.94
C GLU A 64 -26.02 -2.97 4.70
N GLN A 65 -25.70 -2.13 3.71
CA GLN A 65 -26.54 -1.01 3.32
C GLN A 65 -27.89 -1.49 2.76
N ALA A 66 -27.86 -2.46 1.84
CA ALA A 66 -29.06 -3.04 1.24
C ALA A 66 -29.94 -3.78 2.26
N ALA A 67 -29.35 -4.38 3.30
CA ALA A 67 -30.10 -4.99 4.38
C ALA A 67 -30.76 -3.96 5.30
N ARG A 68 -30.16 -2.78 5.46
CA ARG A 68 -30.68 -1.69 6.30
C ARG A 68 -31.80 -0.91 5.63
N ASP A 69 -31.70 -0.69 4.31
CA ASP A 69 -32.68 0.07 3.52
C ASP A 69 -32.91 -0.62 2.16
N PRO A 70 -33.72 -1.71 2.16
CA PRO A 70 -33.91 -2.55 0.98
C PRO A 70 -34.79 -1.91 -0.11
N ASP A 71 -35.57 -0.89 0.23
CA ASP A 71 -36.43 -0.20 -0.73
C ASP A 71 -35.63 0.76 -1.63
N SER A 72 -34.51 1.28 -1.11
CA SER A 72 -33.67 2.25 -1.82
C SER A 72 -32.37 1.65 -2.38
N TYR A 73 -31.84 0.58 -1.77
CA TYR A 73 -30.52 0.05 -2.11
C TYR A 73 -30.52 -1.44 -2.44
N PHE A 74 -29.92 -1.77 -3.57
CA PHE A 74 -29.62 -3.15 -3.94
C PHE A 74 -28.30 -3.63 -3.33
N ASN A 75 -28.19 -4.93 -3.09
CA ASN A 75 -26.91 -5.57 -2.78
C ASN A 75 -26.09 -5.74 -4.07
N LEU A 76 -25.08 -4.89 -4.22
CA LEU A 76 -24.19 -4.85 -5.36
C LEU A 76 -22.83 -5.44 -4.97
N ARG A 77 -22.26 -6.22 -5.88
CA ARG A 77 -20.87 -6.68 -5.85
C ARG A 77 -20.01 -5.66 -6.59
N TRP A 78 -18.90 -5.29 -5.98
CA TRP A 78 -17.76 -4.60 -6.58
C TRP A 78 -16.60 -5.58 -6.67
N LEU A 79 -15.97 -5.70 -7.83
CA LEU A 79 -14.74 -6.45 -8.00
C LEU A 79 -13.73 -5.60 -8.77
N SER A 80 -12.51 -5.47 -8.23
CA SER A 80 -11.45 -4.71 -8.88
C SER A 80 -10.07 -5.31 -8.63
N CYS A 81 -9.18 -5.19 -9.61
CA CYS A 81 -7.80 -5.67 -9.54
C CYS A 81 -6.91 -4.86 -10.48
N SER A 82 -5.59 -4.97 -10.28
CA SER A 82 -4.62 -4.36 -11.20
C SER A 82 -4.71 -4.99 -12.60
N ALA A 83 -4.84 -4.12 -13.59
CA ALA A 83 -4.87 -4.46 -15.02
C ALA A 83 -3.54 -4.11 -15.69
N ALA A 84 -2.96 -2.95 -15.38
CA ALA A 84 -1.67 -2.52 -15.90
C ALA A 84 -0.96 -1.54 -14.96
N ASP A 85 0.36 -1.39 -15.16
CA ASP A 85 1.19 -0.37 -14.53
C ASP A 85 1.74 0.54 -15.62
N MET A 86 1.55 1.86 -15.46
CA MET A 86 2.08 2.85 -16.39
C MET A 86 3.57 3.09 -16.14
N VAL A 87 4.29 3.56 -17.16
CA VAL A 87 5.73 3.86 -17.09
C VAL A 87 6.06 4.87 -15.99
N ASP A 88 5.17 5.84 -15.75
CA ASP A 88 5.33 6.86 -14.72
C ASP A 88 5.06 6.34 -13.28
N GLY A 89 4.61 5.10 -13.14
CA GLY A 89 4.24 4.47 -11.86
C GLY A 89 2.75 4.52 -11.53
N SER A 90 1.93 5.17 -12.36
CA SER A 90 0.48 5.19 -12.22
C SER A 90 -0.12 3.79 -12.33
N LYS A 91 -1.23 3.54 -11.63
CA LYS A 91 -1.89 2.24 -11.60
C LYS A 91 -3.16 2.24 -12.44
N VAL A 92 -3.30 1.28 -13.33
CA VAL A 92 -4.56 1.01 -14.04
C VAL A 92 -5.25 -0.16 -13.37
N LEU A 93 -6.45 0.07 -12.85
CA LEU A 93 -7.30 -0.96 -12.26
C LEU A 93 -8.45 -1.28 -13.19
N TYR A 94 -8.71 -2.56 -13.40
CA TYR A 94 -10.02 -3.01 -13.88
C TYR A 94 -11.02 -2.95 -12.71
N MET A 95 -12.25 -2.54 -12.99
CA MET A 95 -13.36 -2.57 -12.03
C MET A 95 -14.64 -3.02 -12.72
N GLU A 96 -15.40 -3.88 -12.04
CA GLU A 96 -16.76 -4.22 -12.41
C GLU A 96 -17.73 -4.11 -11.22
N GLN A 97 -18.98 -3.75 -11.55
CA GLN A 97 -20.12 -3.79 -10.63
C GLN A 97 -21.21 -4.71 -11.19
N ALA A 98 -21.73 -5.57 -10.32
CA ALA A 98 -22.79 -6.51 -10.66
C ALA A 98 -23.83 -6.58 -9.52
N PHE A 99 -25.05 -7.01 -9.82
CA PHE A 99 -25.95 -7.46 -8.75
C PHE A 99 -25.37 -8.71 -8.10
N GLN A 100 -25.44 -8.80 -6.76
CA GLN A 100 -24.86 -9.93 -6.03
C GLN A 100 -25.45 -11.30 -6.44
N ARG A 101 -26.70 -11.33 -6.95
CA ARG A 101 -27.34 -12.56 -7.47
C ARG A 101 -26.87 -12.97 -8.87
N THR A 102 -26.27 -12.06 -9.63
CA THR A 102 -25.78 -12.31 -11.00
C THR A 102 -24.37 -11.75 -11.17
N PRO A 103 -23.38 -12.24 -10.38
CA PRO A 103 -22.02 -11.67 -10.38
C PRO A 103 -21.33 -11.77 -11.75
N HIS A 104 -21.68 -12.80 -12.54
CA HIS A 104 -21.16 -13.05 -13.89
C HIS A 104 -21.78 -12.14 -14.98
N LYS A 105 -22.73 -11.26 -14.63
CA LYS A 105 -23.36 -10.29 -15.54
C LYS A 105 -23.19 -8.87 -14.98
N PRO A 106 -21.96 -8.32 -15.01
CA PRO A 106 -21.72 -6.96 -14.55
C PRO A 106 -22.49 -5.96 -15.41
N PHE A 107 -23.19 -5.02 -14.78
CA PHE A 107 -23.91 -3.96 -15.47
C PHE A 107 -23.03 -2.74 -15.76
N ARG A 108 -21.85 -2.68 -15.13
CA ARG A 108 -20.85 -1.64 -15.36
C ARG A 108 -19.45 -2.23 -15.23
N GLN A 109 -18.60 -1.91 -16.20
CA GLN A 109 -17.17 -2.20 -16.17
C GLN A 109 -16.40 -0.95 -16.59
N ARG A 110 -15.27 -0.67 -15.94
CA ARG A 110 -14.43 0.52 -16.19
C ARG A 110 -12.96 0.24 -15.95
N PHE A 111 -12.10 1.05 -16.55
CA PHE A 111 -10.73 1.22 -16.10
C PHE A 111 -10.59 2.45 -15.23
N PHE A 112 -9.89 2.32 -14.12
CA PHE A 112 -9.49 3.43 -13.27
C PHE A 112 -7.99 3.67 -13.41
N LEU A 113 -7.61 4.89 -13.79
CA LEU A 113 -6.23 5.36 -13.71
C LEU A 113 -6.06 6.10 -12.38
N VAL A 114 -5.23 5.55 -11.50
CA VAL A 114 -4.90 6.13 -10.20
C VAL A 114 -3.47 6.64 -10.23
N LYS A 115 -3.30 7.95 -10.05
CA LYS A 115 -2.00 8.62 -10.12
C LYS A 115 -1.95 9.79 -9.13
N PRO A 116 -0.76 10.25 -8.72
CA PRO A 116 -0.68 11.47 -7.92
C PRO A 116 -1.19 12.67 -8.73
N CYS A 117 -1.80 13.63 -8.04
CA CYS A 117 -2.14 14.89 -8.68
C CYS A 117 -0.88 15.61 -9.19
N PRO A 118 -0.94 16.26 -10.36
CA PRO A 118 0.12 17.13 -10.85
C PRO A 118 0.36 18.30 -9.89
N LYS A 119 1.56 18.88 -9.94
CA LYS A 119 2.04 19.84 -8.92
C LYS A 119 1.21 21.13 -8.88
N GLU A 120 0.61 21.48 -10.01
CA GLU A 120 -0.20 22.67 -10.21
C GLU A 120 -1.58 22.55 -9.54
N MET A 121 -2.02 21.32 -9.21
CA MET A 121 -3.28 21.07 -8.52
C MET A 121 -3.11 20.89 -7.01
N LYS A 122 -4.06 21.45 -6.24
CA LYS A 122 -4.16 21.29 -4.79
C LYS A 122 -4.96 20.03 -4.42
N CYS A 123 -4.41 18.87 -4.75
CA CYS A 123 -4.91 17.56 -4.36
C CYS A 123 -3.75 16.56 -4.25
N ASP A 124 -4.01 15.39 -3.66
CA ASP A 124 -2.97 14.35 -3.51
C ASP A 124 -3.04 13.29 -4.60
N VAL A 125 -4.24 12.81 -4.93
CA VAL A 125 -4.48 11.70 -5.87
C VAL A 125 -5.56 12.08 -6.88
N GLU A 126 -5.29 11.80 -8.14
CA GLU A 126 -6.24 11.88 -9.25
C GLU A 126 -6.70 10.46 -9.61
N VAL A 127 -8.01 10.27 -9.73
CA VAL A 127 -8.62 9.00 -10.17
C VAL A 127 -9.50 9.27 -11.37
N ASN A 128 -9.03 8.85 -12.55
CA ASN A 128 -9.77 9.00 -13.79
C ASN A 128 -10.47 7.69 -14.15
N THR A 129 -11.68 7.79 -14.70
CA THR A 129 -12.47 6.64 -15.10
C THR A 129 -12.64 6.60 -16.61
N TYR A 130 -12.33 5.46 -17.22
CA TYR A 130 -12.42 5.25 -18.66
C TYR A 130 -13.40 4.12 -18.98
N ALA A 131 -14.13 4.29 -20.09
CA ALA A 131 -14.99 3.25 -20.63
C ALA A 131 -14.14 2.15 -21.30
N ILE A 132 -14.66 0.93 -21.31
CA ILE A 132 -14.07 -0.22 -22.01
C ILE A 132 -14.74 -0.31 -23.38
N ARG A 133 -13.95 -0.47 -24.45
CA ARG A 133 -14.46 -0.55 -25.82
C ARG A 133 -15.27 -1.83 -26.04
N ASP A 134 -14.65 -2.99 -25.77
CA ASP A 134 -15.32 -4.29 -25.79
C ASP A 134 -15.46 -4.84 -24.37
N ALA A 135 -16.59 -4.58 -23.72
CA ALA A 135 -16.83 -5.02 -22.35
C ALA A 135 -16.97 -6.55 -22.20
N GLU A 136 -17.30 -7.27 -23.27
CA GLU A 136 -17.49 -8.73 -23.19
C GLU A 136 -16.15 -9.44 -22.97
N GLU A 137 -15.10 -8.99 -23.65
CA GLU A 137 -13.73 -9.51 -23.51
C GLU A 137 -13.17 -9.37 -22.09
N TYR A 138 -13.66 -8.38 -21.33
CA TYR A 138 -13.20 -8.06 -19.99
C TYR A 138 -14.09 -8.58 -18.87
N LYS A 139 -15.14 -9.35 -19.16
CA LYS A 139 -15.99 -9.93 -18.09
C LYS A 139 -15.20 -10.81 -17.13
N ASN A 140 -15.41 -10.60 -15.83
CA ASN A 140 -14.74 -11.32 -14.75
C ASN A 140 -13.20 -11.28 -14.88
N PHE A 141 -12.64 -10.17 -15.39
CA PHE A 141 -11.21 -10.03 -15.67
C PHE A 141 -10.31 -10.37 -14.47
N CYS A 142 -10.78 -10.08 -13.25
CA CYS A 142 -10.03 -10.34 -12.02
C CYS A 142 -10.02 -11.81 -11.59
N ASP A 143 -10.99 -12.60 -12.04
CA ASP A 143 -11.10 -14.02 -11.72
C ASP A 143 -10.26 -14.88 -12.70
N ARG A 144 -9.88 -14.31 -13.85
CA ARG A 144 -9.06 -14.98 -14.86
C ARG A 144 -7.56 -14.93 -14.53
N PRO A 145 -6.80 -15.99 -14.85
CA PRO A 145 -5.34 -15.96 -14.86
C PRO A 145 -4.79 -14.81 -15.74
N LYS A 146 -3.62 -14.28 -15.39
CA LYS A 146 -3.02 -13.12 -16.08
C LYS A 146 -2.67 -13.39 -17.55
N ASP A 147 -2.34 -14.63 -17.87
CA ASP A 147 -2.04 -15.15 -19.21
C ASP A 147 -3.30 -15.40 -20.05
N GLN A 148 -4.48 -15.38 -19.45
CA GLN A 148 -5.77 -15.69 -20.10
C GLN A 148 -6.71 -14.48 -20.17
N ARG A 149 -6.17 -13.29 -19.93
CA ARG A 149 -6.89 -12.01 -20.00
C ARG A 149 -6.10 -11.02 -20.86
N PRO A 150 -6.74 -9.97 -21.39
CA PRO A 150 -6.07 -8.94 -22.18
C PRO A 150 -4.83 -8.41 -21.47
N GLN A 151 -3.75 -8.25 -22.23
CA GLN A 151 -2.44 -7.85 -21.70
C GLN A 151 -2.41 -6.33 -21.42
N PRO A 152 -1.45 -5.86 -20.59
CA PRO A 152 -1.33 -4.45 -20.26
C PRO A 152 -1.32 -3.50 -21.46
N GLU A 153 -0.71 -3.90 -22.57
CA GLU A 153 -0.64 -3.11 -23.80
C GLU A 153 -2.03 -2.90 -24.44
N GLU A 154 -2.89 -3.91 -24.37
CA GLU A 154 -4.28 -3.87 -24.86
C GLU A 154 -5.19 -3.08 -23.91
N VAL A 155 -4.89 -3.10 -22.61
CA VAL A 155 -5.61 -2.31 -21.59
C VAL A 155 -5.33 -0.81 -21.75
N ILE A 156 -4.13 -0.44 -22.17
CA ILE A 156 -3.67 0.95 -22.27
C ILE A 156 -4.01 1.58 -23.64
N GLY A 157 -4.10 0.79 -24.72
CA GLY A 157 -4.37 1.25 -26.09
C GLY A 157 -5.80 1.74 -26.37
#